data_AF-B3LXJ9-F1
#
_entry.id   AF-B3LXJ9-F1
#
_cell.length_a   1.000
_cell.length_b   1.000
_cell.length_c   1.000
_cell.angle_alpha   90.00
_cell.angle_beta   90.00
_cell.angle_gamma   90.00
#
_symmetry.space_group_name_H-M   'P 1'
#
loop_
_entity.id
_entity.type
_entity.pdbx_description
1 polymer ?
#
loop_
_entity_poly.entity_id
_entity_poly.type
_entity_poly.pdbx_seq_one_letter_code
_entity_poly.pdbx_strand_id
1 'polypeptide(L)'
;MEEGLSLEQLKELRRFLLLTIYKDTLNQLVLQQRSQRLNARNPISLPASLRRRRSSSMGGHEKQEHILITGKVLPRLESLLGDAEDDADQLDEDVLNSLKFERDMDALRTIFEAAINDQELQEKKTCLDVKDKRIPVEEKGAEEKPLEIPEQQIDWQKQASTDDECPDMYEKKIKDEEEQDSAPEDKESKDGKKILPPEDRSLEILKQAIYALAGNKSEVSQASQKLQESKDELKQLREALDTEKRDTKAKLEDLEERIADTKYKLRCVSRVNDLEYSLVQRWEEGRLAQGTIWGENAERAYLRDILDLKQRIAREERVSCELRSFRQREIQDMRQQIEEWKERYVSEMRRVERETEAWELRILEQKKLLVRHREIFAERMSFVQEYRAQKAEEQRLHDLQVHRINCAVRLQAWWRGTMVRRGLGPFKKKPKRGKKGKPKK
;
A
#
# COMPACT_ATOMS: atom_id res chain seq x y z
N MET A 1 0.83 -2.98 52.59
CA MET A 1 0.84 -1.50 52.47
C MET A 1 0.90 -1.21 50.99
N GLU A 2 -0.25 -1.26 50.32
CA GLU A 2 -0.33 -0.91 48.89
C GLU A 2 -0.75 0.56 48.83
N GLU A 3 0.19 1.42 48.48
CA GLU A 3 -0.09 2.84 48.23
C GLU A 3 -0.78 2.93 46.87
N GLY A 4 -2.11 2.88 46.89
CA GLY A 4 -2.93 2.97 45.67
C GLY A 4 -2.60 4.23 44.87
N LEU A 5 -2.48 4.08 43.54
CA LEU A 5 -2.07 5.17 42.65
C LEU A 5 -2.92 6.42 42.88
N SER A 6 -2.27 7.59 42.86
CA SER A 6 -2.97 8.85 43.11
C SER A 6 -4.02 9.10 42.02
N LEU A 7 -5.10 9.80 42.38
CA LEU A 7 -6.15 10.17 41.43
C LEU A 7 -5.62 11.05 40.29
N GLU A 8 -4.46 11.69 40.48
CA GLU A 8 -3.74 12.45 39.48
C GLU A 8 -2.96 11.53 38.53
N GLN A 9 -2.21 10.54 39.05
CA GLN A 9 -1.56 9.49 38.25
C GLN A 9 -2.57 8.72 37.38
N LEU A 10 -3.75 8.39 37.91
CA LEU A 10 -4.82 7.74 37.14
C LEU A 10 -5.37 8.65 36.01
N LYS A 11 -5.41 9.97 36.21
CA LYS A 11 -5.78 10.93 35.16
C LYS A 11 -4.68 11.10 34.11
N GLU A 12 -3.42 11.07 34.51
CA GLU A 12 -2.27 11.11 33.60
C GLU A 12 -2.21 9.84 32.75
N LEU A 13 -2.43 8.66 33.35
CA LEU A 13 -2.55 7.39 32.63
C LEU A 13 -3.74 7.40 31.65
N ARG A 14 -4.94 7.88 32.03
CA ARG A 14 -6.07 8.04 31.09
C ARG A 14 -5.71 8.99 29.95
N ARG A 15 -5.07 10.14 30.22
CA ARG A 15 -4.62 11.08 29.18
C ARG A 15 -3.60 10.45 28.23
N PHE A 16 -2.63 9.70 28.77
CA PHE A 16 -1.60 9.01 27.97
C PHE A 16 -2.20 7.92 27.07
N LEU A 17 -3.12 7.11 27.61
CA LEU A 17 -3.83 6.08 26.84
C LEU A 17 -4.68 6.71 25.72
N LEU A 18 -5.44 7.77 26.03
CA LEU A 18 -6.22 8.51 25.02
C LEU A 18 -5.32 9.10 23.92
N LEU A 19 -4.20 9.75 24.28
CA LEU A 19 -3.22 10.29 23.33
C LEU A 19 -2.61 9.20 22.43
N THR A 20 -2.36 8.02 22.98
CA THR A 20 -1.81 6.88 22.24
C THR A 20 -2.85 6.37 21.22
N ILE A 21 -4.08 6.11 21.67
CA ILE A 21 -5.19 5.65 20.81
C ILE A 21 -5.49 6.67 19.69
N TYR A 22 -5.54 7.96 20.01
CA TYR A 22 -5.73 9.03 19.02
C TYR A 22 -4.60 9.06 17.97
N LYS A 23 -3.35 8.90 18.40
CA LYS A 23 -2.19 8.85 17.51
C LYS A 23 -2.23 7.61 16.59
N ASP A 24 -2.63 6.45 17.11
CA ASP A 24 -2.66 5.22 16.33
C ASP A 24 -3.83 5.19 15.33
N THR A 25 -5.01 5.70 15.72
CA THR A 25 -6.15 5.90 14.79
C THR A 25 -5.84 6.94 13.71
N LEU A 26 -5.14 8.04 14.06
CA LEU A 26 -4.62 9.00 13.08
C LEU A 26 -3.64 8.35 12.09
N ASN A 27 -2.71 7.53 12.58
CA ASN A 27 -1.78 6.77 11.73
C ASN A 27 -2.52 5.82 10.78
N GLN A 28 -3.56 5.13 11.27
CA GLN A 28 -4.39 4.23 10.46
C GLN A 28 -5.14 4.98 9.35
N LEU A 29 -5.77 6.12 9.66
CA LEU A 29 -6.43 6.97 8.65
C LEU A 29 -5.46 7.46 7.58
N VAL A 30 -4.25 7.91 7.97
CA VAL A 30 -3.21 8.36 7.03
C VAL A 30 -2.69 7.20 6.17
N LEU A 31 -2.52 6.00 6.73
CA LEU A 31 -2.17 4.80 5.98
C LEU A 31 -3.28 4.38 5.01
N GLN A 32 -4.54 4.47 5.41
CA GLN A 32 -5.70 4.21 4.57
C GLN A 32 -5.77 5.19 3.38
N GLN A 33 -5.64 6.50 3.63
CA GLN A 33 -5.60 7.51 2.57
C GLN A 33 -4.42 7.28 1.61
N ARG A 34 -3.25 6.89 2.13
CA ARG A 34 -2.09 6.56 1.30
C ARG A 34 -2.31 5.29 0.47
N SER A 35 -2.96 4.27 1.03
CA SER A 35 -3.33 3.04 0.32
C SER A 35 -4.35 3.33 -0.79
N GLN A 36 -5.38 4.14 -0.50
CA GLN A 36 -6.35 4.59 -1.49
C GLN A 36 -5.66 5.33 -2.65
N ARG A 37 -4.74 6.27 -2.38
CA ARG A 37 -3.96 6.97 -3.42
C ARG A 37 -2.98 6.09 -4.21
N LEU A 38 -2.67 4.88 -3.74
CA LEU A 38 -1.85 3.90 -4.47
C LEU A 38 -2.71 2.91 -5.27
N ASN A 39 -3.95 2.68 -4.84
CA ASN A 39 -4.92 1.80 -5.49
C ASN A 39 -5.84 2.55 -6.48
N ALA A 40 -5.96 3.88 -6.36
CA ALA A 40 -6.62 4.76 -7.31
C ALA A 40 -6.03 4.53 -8.70
N ARG A 41 -6.89 4.12 -9.64
CA ARG A 41 -6.44 3.37 -10.82
C ARG A 41 -5.92 4.31 -11.90
N ASN A 42 -4.59 4.45 -11.92
CA ASN A 42 -3.79 5.42 -12.66
C ASN A 42 -3.79 6.82 -12.01
N PRO A 43 -2.63 7.51 -11.93
CA PRO A 43 -2.61 8.90 -11.51
C PRO A 43 -3.33 9.76 -12.55
N ILE A 44 -4.12 10.73 -12.08
CA ILE A 44 -4.86 11.70 -12.92
C ILE A 44 -3.95 12.21 -14.03
N SER A 45 -4.21 11.77 -15.26
CA SER A 45 -3.47 12.18 -16.44
C SER A 45 -3.94 13.57 -16.84
N LEU A 46 -3.44 14.59 -16.10
CA LEU A 46 -3.72 16.00 -16.36
C LEU A 46 -3.75 16.26 -17.87
N PRO A 47 -4.88 16.78 -18.42
CA PRO A 47 -5.08 16.88 -19.85
C PRO A 47 -3.91 17.65 -20.48
N ALA A 48 -3.51 17.27 -21.69
CA ALA A 48 -2.22 17.66 -22.25
C ALA A 48 -2.02 19.19 -22.35
N SER A 49 -3.10 19.97 -22.35
CA SER A 49 -3.14 21.43 -22.21
C SER A 49 -2.51 21.98 -20.91
N LEU A 50 -2.62 21.25 -19.79
CA LEU A 50 -2.15 21.69 -18.47
C LEU A 50 -0.76 21.17 -18.09
N ARG A 51 -0.12 20.33 -18.93
CA ARG A 51 1.31 19.97 -18.76
C ARG A 51 2.21 21.17 -19.08
N ARG A 52 2.37 22.04 -18.08
CA ARG A 52 3.08 23.33 -18.13
C ARG A 52 4.45 23.20 -18.79
N ARG A 53 4.59 23.70 -20.02
CA ARG A 53 5.78 23.55 -20.89
C ARG A 53 7.07 24.06 -20.22
N ARG A 54 7.83 23.18 -19.55
CA ARG A 54 9.25 23.40 -19.24
C ARG A 54 10.11 23.01 -20.45
N SER A 55 10.10 23.93 -21.42
CA SER A 55 11.11 24.14 -22.47
C SER A 55 12.33 23.19 -22.49
N SER A 56 12.30 22.22 -23.41
CA SER A 56 13.49 21.78 -24.13
C SER A 56 13.13 21.57 -25.60
N SER A 57 14.03 22.01 -26.49
CA SER A 57 13.78 22.05 -27.93
C SER A 57 13.79 20.66 -28.55
N MET A 58 12.74 20.32 -29.30
CA MET A 58 12.85 19.62 -30.58
C MET A 58 11.57 19.86 -31.42
N GLY A 59 11.66 19.63 -32.73
CA GLY A 59 10.65 20.09 -33.69
C GLY A 59 9.29 19.41 -33.53
N GLY A 60 8.27 20.18 -33.16
CA GLY A 60 6.88 19.78 -33.38
C GLY A 60 6.55 19.91 -34.86
N HIS A 61 6.58 18.81 -35.60
CA HIS A 61 6.06 18.78 -36.96
C HIS A 61 4.55 19.09 -36.92
N GLU A 62 4.16 20.17 -37.59
CA GLU A 62 2.75 20.44 -37.90
C GLU A 62 2.21 19.23 -38.68
N LYS A 63 1.15 18.61 -38.16
CA LYS A 63 0.52 17.46 -38.81
C LYS A 63 -0.16 17.97 -40.08
N GLN A 64 0.50 17.75 -41.22
CA GLN A 64 0.07 18.27 -42.51
C GLN A 64 -1.40 17.91 -42.76
N GLU A 65 -2.22 18.94 -42.93
CA GLU A 65 -3.61 18.75 -43.35
C GLU A 65 -3.60 18.18 -44.77
N HIS A 66 -4.19 17.00 -44.94
CA HIS A 66 -4.29 16.35 -46.25
C HIS A 66 -5.34 17.05 -47.12
N ILE A 67 -4.96 18.22 -47.64
CA ILE A 67 -5.73 18.97 -48.63
C ILE A 67 -5.77 18.12 -49.91
N LEU A 68 -6.96 17.62 -50.25
CA LEU A 68 -7.20 16.93 -51.51
C LEU A 68 -6.99 17.90 -52.69
N ILE A 69 -6.64 17.35 -53.85
CA ILE A 69 -6.38 18.10 -55.10
C ILE A 69 -7.58 18.98 -55.53
N THR A 70 -8.78 18.69 -55.02
CA THR A 70 -10.02 19.46 -55.21
C THR A 70 -10.16 20.69 -54.29
N GLY A 71 -9.19 20.98 -53.43
CA GLY A 71 -9.18 22.15 -52.54
C GLY A 71 -10.18 22.09 -51.38
N LYS A 72 -10.84 20.95 -51.16
CA LYS A 72 -11.79 20.74 -50.05
C LYS A 72 -11.17 19.85 -48.98
N VAL A 73 -11.12 20.35 -47.75
CA VAL A 73 -10.74 19.57 -46.57
C VAL A 73 -11.91 18.65 -46.21
N LEU A 74 -11.64 17.35 -46.04
CA LEU A 74 -12.61 16.42 -45.49
C LEU A 74 -12.70 16.63 -43.97
N PRO A 75 -13.90 16.88 -43.39
CA PRO A 75 -14.07 16.77 -41.95
C PRO A 75 -13.81 15.33 -41.53
N ARG A 76 -13.09 15.13 -40.41
CA ARG A 76 -12.82 13.79 -39.91
C ARG A 76 -14.12 13.10 -39.48
N LEU A 77 -14.23 11.80 -39.74
CA LEU A 77 -15.34 10.96 -39.25
C LEU A 77 -15.38 10.91 -37.70
N GLU A 78 -14.23 11.11 -37.05
CA GLU A 78 -14.06 11.34 -35.60
C GLU A 78 -14.88 12.55 -35.07
N SER A 79 -15.33 13.46 -35.94
CA SER A 79 -16.19 14.61 -35.57
C SER A 79 -17.68 14.37 -35.80
N LEU A 80 -18.07 13.17 -36.28
CA LEU A 80 -19.44 12.83 -36.69
C LEU A 80 -20.05 11.69 -35.86
N LEU A 81 -19.22 10.86 -35.23
CA LEU A 81 -19.60 10.15 -34.01
C LEU A 81 -19.17 11.07 -32.86
N GLY A 82 -20.13 11.61 -32.12
CA GLY A 82 -19.80 12.27 -30.85
C GLY A 82 -19.31 11.23 -29.85
N ASP A 83 -18.21 11.52 -29.15
CA ASP A 83 -17.80 10.75 -27.98
C ASP A 83 -18.96 10.74 -26.97
N ALA A 84 -19.21 9.58 -26.34
CA ALA A 84 -20.38 9.41 -25.46
C ALA A 84 -20.23 10.27 -24.19
N GLU A 85 -21.26 11.05 -23.85
CA GLU A 85 -21.30 11.96 -22.70
C GLU A 85 -21.51 11.22 -21.35
N ASP A 86 -20.76 10.15 -21.09
CA ASP A 86 -20.78 9.40 -19.82
C ASP A 86 -19.98 10.08 -18.69
N ASP A 87 -19.13 11.07 -19.01
CA ASP A 87 -18.24 11.78 -18.08
C ASP A 87 -18.98 12.74 -17.10
N ALA A 88 -20.29 12.96 -17.26
CA ALA A 88 -21.03 13.98 -16.51
C ALA A 88 -21.45 13.57 -15.09
N ASP A 89 -21.76 12.29 -14.87
CA ASP A 89 -22.29 11.78 -13.59
C ASP A 89 -21.22 11.11 -12.70
N GLN A 90 -20.00 10.87 -13.22
CA GLN A 90 -18.87 10.37 -12.43
C GLN A 90 -18.20 11.52 -11.67
N LEU A 91 -18.80 11.92 -10.55
CA LEU A 91 -18.09 12.68 -9.52
C LEU A 91 -16.84 11.91 -9.07
N ASP A 92 -15.65 12.44 -9.41
CA ASP A 92 -14.33 11.88 -9.09
C ASP A 92 -14.33 11.14 -7.74
N GLU A 93 -14.14 9.82 -7.76
CA GLU A 93 -14.10 9.02 -6.52
C GLU A 93 -12.99 9.52 -5.58
N ASP A 94 -11.90 10.06 -6.12
CA ASP A 94 -10.82 10.70 -5.36
C ASP A 94 -11.28 11.94 -4.57
N VAL A 95 -12.25 12.72 -5.09
CA VAL A 95 -12.83 13.88 -4.40
C VAL A 95 -13.76 13.41 -3.27
N LEU A 96 -14.61 12.42 -3.54
CA LEU A 96 -15.49 11.81 -2.53
C LEU A 96 -14.67 11.14 -1.40
N ASN A 97 -13.60 10.42 -1.74
CA ASN A 97 -12.69 9.82 -0.76
C ASN A 97 -11.92 10.89 0.04
N SER A 98 -11.55 12.00 -0.58
CA SER A 98 -10.87 13.12 0.11
C SER A 98 -11.80 13.82 1.11
N LEU A 99 -13.04 14.14 0.71
CA LEU A 99 -14.05 14.73 1.60
C LEU A 99 -14.42 13.79 2.76
N LYS A 100 -14.51 12.48 2.49
CA LYS A 100 -14.71 11.47 3.53
C LYS A 100 -13.58 11.46 4.55
N PHE A 101 -12.32 11.50 4.09
CA PHE A 101 -11.15 11.54 4.99
C PHE A 101 -11.17 12.78 5.90
N GLU A 102 -11.48 13.96 5.38
CA GLU A 102 -11.57 15.19 6.20
C GLU A 102 -12.69 15.10 7.25
N ARG A 103 -13.87 14.60 6.86
CA ARG A 103 -15.00 14.40 7.78
C ARG A 103 -14.68 13.38 8.88
N ASP A 104 -14.05 12.27 8.53
CA ASP A 104 -13.69 11.21 9.48
C ASP A 104 -12.54 11.68 10.41
N MET A 105 -11.65 12.57 9.93
CA MET A 105 -10.64 13.28 10.74
C MET A 105 -11.25 14.28 11.76
N ASP A 106 -12.25 15.06 11.37
CA ASP A 106 -12.92 16.00 12.28
C ASP A 106 -13.84 15.31 13.29
N ALA A 107 -14.42 14.17 12.92
CA ALA A 107 -15.09 13.28 13.87
C ALA A 107 -14.10 12.75 14.93
N LEU A 108 -12.89 12.33 14.51
CA LEU A 108 -11.84 11.87 15.43
C LEU A 108 -11.42 12.97 16.43
N ARG A 109 -11.23 14.21 15.95
CA ARG A 109 -10.93 15.38 16.80
C ARG A 109 -12.03 15.63 17.81
N THR A 110 -13.29 15.67 17.36
CA THR A 110 -14.45 15.94 18.20
C THR A 110 -14.63 14.90 19.31
N ILE A 111 -14.46 13.61 18.99
CA ILE A 111 -14.49 12.52 19.98
C ILE A 111 -13.35 12.65 20.99
N PHE A 112 -12.14 13.00 20.53
CA PHE A 112 -10.97 13.16 21.39
C PHE A 112 -11.07 14.36 22.33
N GLU A 113 -11.53 15.51 21.84
CA GLU A 113 -11.79 16.70 22.63
C GLU A 113 -12.90 16.46 23.68
N ALA A 114 -13.99 15.78 23.29
CA ALA A 114 -15.01 15.33 24.23
C ALA A 114 -14.43 14.40 25.32
N ALA A 115 -13.63 13.39 24.94
CA ALA A 115 -13.03 12.43 25.87
C ALA A 115 -11.96 13.03 26.81
N ILE A 116 -11.38 14.20 26.46
CA ILE A 116 -10.48 14.99 27.32
C ILE A 116 -11.26 15.91 28.26
N ASN A 117 -12.30 16.57 27.77
CA ASN A 117 -13.11 17.53 28.52
C ASN A 117 -14.20 16.88 29.38
N ASP A 118 -14.44 15.57 29.17
CA ASP A 118 -15.40 14.67 29.82
C ASP A 118 -15.66 14.97 31.31
N GLN A 119 -16.75 15.71 31.55
CA GLN A 119 -16.96 16.46 32.78
C GLN A 119 -17.55 15.64 33.93
N GLU A 120 -18.07 14.43 33.67
CA GLU A 120 -18.65 13.55 34.68
C GLU A 120 -17.71 13.19 35.84
N LEU A 121 -16.39 13.23 35.62
CA LEU A 121 -15.37 12.98 36.65
C LEU A 121 -15.03 14.23 37.48
N GLN A 122 -15.56 15.40 37.15
CA GLN A 122 -15.64 16.53 38.09
C GLN A 122 -16.88 16.41 38.98
N GLU A 123 -18.03 16.01 38.41
CA GLU A 123 -19.30 15.94 39.14
C GLU A 123 -19.39 14.73 40.07
N LYS A 124 -18.82 13.57 39.70
CA LYS A 124 -18.60 12.45 40.63
C LYS A 124 -17.68 12.83 41.80
N LYS A 125 -16.88 13.90 41.68
CA LYS A 125 -16.06 14.43 42.80
C LYS A 125 -16.89 15.22 43.81
N THR A 126 -18.04 15.79 43.43
CA THR A 126 -18.95 16.51 44.33
C THR A 126 -20.02 15.64 44.98
N CYS A 127 -20.33 14.46 44.41
CA CYS A 127 -21.35 13.55 44.96
C CYS A 127 -20.82 12.53 45.99
N LEU A 128 -19.50 12.37 46.14
CA LEU A 128 -18.91 11.34 47.02
C LEU A 128 -18.71 11.77 48.49
N ASP A 129 -18.77 13.07 48.82
CA ASP A 129 -18.71 13.55 50.21
C ASP A 129 -19.97 13.20 51.04
N VAL A 130 -21.01 12.60 50.44
CA VAL A 130 -22.27 12.28 51.13
C VAL A 130 -22.78 10.86 50.84
N LYS A 131 -22.03 9.83 51.30
CA LYS A 131 -22.56 8.72 52.13
C LYS A 131 -21.50 7.69 52.52
N ASP A 132 -21.17 7.71 53.80
CA ASP A 132 -20.58 6.57 54.50
C ASP A 132 -21.61 5.43 54.60
N LYS A 133 -21.31 4.25 54.03
CA LYS A 133 -21.98 2.97 54.40
C LYS A 133 -21.24 1.73 53.89
N ARG A 134 -20.68 0.98 54.85
CA ARG A 134 -19.99 -0.30 54.68
C ARG A 134 -20.94 -1.41 54.18
N ILE A 135 -20.54 -2.17 53.16
CA ILE A 135 -20.90 -3.59 52.90
C ILE A 135 -19.62 -4.28 52.35
N PRO A 136 -19.33 -5.57 52.68
CA PRO A 136 -17.98 -6.12 52.54
C PRO A 136 -17.71 -6.93 51.25
N VAL A 137 -16.42 -7.17 51.07
CA VAL A 137 -15.71 -8.13 50.19
C VAL A 137 -16.50 -9.41 49.86
N GLU A 138 -16.52 -9.75 48.57
CA GLU A 138 -16.36 -11.14 48.10
C GLU A 138 -15.19 -11.19 47.10
N GLU A 139 -14.22 -12.07 47.33
CA GLU A 139 -13.20 -12.42 46.33
C GLU A 139 -13.75 -13.52 45.41
N LYS A 140 -13.68 -13.31 44.10
CA LYS A 140 -13.85 -14.37 43.09
C LYS A 140 -12.78 -14.21 42.03
N GLY A 141 -11.71 -15.00 42.16
CA GLY A 141 -10.69 -15.12 41.11
C GLY A 141 -11.27 -15.79 39.87
N ALA A 142 -10.95 -15.24 38.70
CA ALA A 142 -11.24 -15.85 37.41
C ALA A 142 -9.91 -16.20 36.73
N GLU A 143 -9.71 -17.46 36.36
CA GLU A 143 -8.57 -17.88 35.55
C GLU A 143 -8.78 -17.43 34.09
N GLU A 144 -8.04 -16.42 33.65
CA GLU A 144 -7.95 -16.10 32.23
C GLU A 144 -7.08 -17.15 31.52
N LYS A 145 -7.68 -17.94 30.63
CA LYS A 145 -6.96 -18.86 29.75
C LYS A 145 -6.41 -18.10 28.54
N PRO A 146 -5.19 -18.43 28.05
CA PRO A 146 -4.68 -17.87 26.81
C PRO A 146 -5.60 -18.15 25.62
N LEU A 147 -5.84 -17.11 24.80
CA LEU A 147 -6.50 -17.24 23.50
C LEU A 147 -5.46 -17.59 22.44
N GLU A 148 -5.44 -18.84 22.00
CA GLU A 148 -4.69 -19.27 20.83
C GLU A 148 -5.37 -18.73 19.56
N ILE A 149 -4.60 -18.05 18.70
CA ILE A 149 -5.07 -17.56 17.39
C ILE A 149 -4.68 -18.59 16.33
N PRO A 150 -5.63 -19.20 15.58
CA PRO A 150 -5.29 -20.18 14.56
C PRO A 150 -4.59 -19.55 13.36
N GLU A 151 -3.40 -20.03 13.01
CA GLU A 151 -2.74 -19.67 11.74
C GLU A 151 -3.49 -20.30 10.56
N GLN A 152 -4.12 -19.47 9.72
CA GLN A 152 -4.76 -19.93 8.48
C GLN A 152 -3.70 -20.13 7.39
N GLN A 153 -3.14 -21.33 7.35
CA GLN A 153 -2.21 -21.77 6.32
C GLN A 153 -2.94 -22.01 4.99
N ILE A 154 -2.90 -21.01 4.08
CA ILE A 154 -3.56 -21.10 2.76
C ILE A 154 -2.75 -22.03 1.84
N ASP A 155 -3.33 -23.20 1.54
CA ASP A 155 -2.78 -24.16 0.59
C ASP A 155 -3.01 -23.71 -0.86
N TRP A 156 -1.93 -23.64 -1.65
CA TRP A 156 -1.96 -23.30 -3.07
C TRP A 156 -1.65 -24.52 -3.94
N GLN A 157 -2.53 -25.51 -3.90
CA GLN A 157 -2.47 -26.63 -4.83
C GLN A 157 -3.06 -26.28 -6.19
N LYS A 158 -2.22 -26.43 -7.22
CA LYS A 158 -2.53 -26.96 -8.56
C LYS A 158 -3.97 -26.75 -9.06
N GLN A 159 -4.12 -25.85 -10.02
CA GLN A 159 -5.00 -26.12 -11.15
C GLN A 159 -4.16 -26.34 -12.40
N ALA A 160 -4.42 -27.46 -13.08
CA ALA A 160 -3.90 -27.77 -14.39
C ALA A 160 -5.12 -28.09 -15.27
N SER A 161 -5.16 -27.45 -16.43
CA SER A 161 -6.05 -27.73 -17.55
C SER A 161 -5.20 -27.44 -18.79
N THR A 162 -4.81 -28.39 -19.65
CA THR A 162 -5.56 -29.48 -20.30
C THR A 162 -6.69 -28.96 -21.19
N ASP A 163 -6.41 -29.11 -22.49
CA ASP A 163 -7.33 -29.38 -23.59
C ASP A 163 -8.10 -28.22 -24.25
N ASP A 164 -8.47 -28.50 -25.50
CA ASP A 164 -9.21 -27.75 -26.53
C ASP A 164 -8.41 -26.78 -27.42
N GLU A 165 -8.52 -26.82 -28.77
CA GLU A 165 -8.89 -27.90 -29.71
C GLU A 165 -8.45 -27.46 -31.12
N CYS A 166 -8.15 -28.38 -32.06
CA CYS A 166 -7.87 -28.00 -33.46
C CYS A 166 -9.16 -27.91 -34.27
N PRO A 167 -9.26 -26.92 -35.18
CA PRO A 167 -9.89 -27.16 -36.48
C PRO A 167 -8.85 -27.13 -37.62
N ASP A 168 -8.80 -28.23 -38.38
CA ASP A 168 -8.15 -28.34 -39.69
C ASP A 168 -9.19 -28.01 -40.81
N MET A 169 -8.79 -28.08 -42.08
CA MET A 169 -9.60 -27.91 -43.30
C MET A 169 -9.96 -26.44 -43.64
N TYR A 170 -10.08 -26.00 -44.90
CA TYR A 170 -10.19 -26.74 -46.17
C TYR A 170 -9.29 -26.16 -47.27
N GLU A 171 -8.56 -27.02 -48.00
CA GLU A 171 -8.21 -26.74 -49.40
C GLU A 171 -9.48 -26.79 -50.28
N LYS A 172 -9.62 -25.90 -51.26
CA LYS A 172 -10.71 -25.97 -52.25
C LYS A 172 -10.18 -26.05 -53.68
N LYS A 173 -9.91 -27.28 -54.13
CA LYS A 173 -9.63 -27.58 -55.55
C LYS A 173 -10.87 -27.31 -56.38
N ILE A 174 -10.74 -26.46 -57.40
CA ILE A 174 -11.69 -26.38 -58.50
C ILE A 174 -11.32 -27.51 -59.48
N LYS A 175 -12.33 -28.20 -60.01
CA LYS A 175 -12.17 -29.16 -61.12
C LYS A 175 -12.68 -28.54 -62.39
N ASP A 176 -12.07 -28.92 -63.50
CA ASP A 176 -12.60 -28.73 -64.84
C ASP A 176 -13.75 -29.71 -65.11
N GLU A 177 -14.74 -29.27 -65.89
CA GLU A 177 -15.74 -30.13 -66.51
C GLU A 177 -15.73 -29.85 -68.03
N GLU A 178 -15.15 -30.79 -68.79
CA GLU A 178 -15.38 -30.90 -70.23
C GLU A 178 -16.66 -31.73 -70.44
N GLU A 179 -17.60 -31.24 -71.25
CA GLU A 179 -18.74 -32.04 -71.70
C GLU A 179 -18.76 -32.08 -73.23
N GLN A 180 -18.48 -33.26 -73.78
CA GLN A 180 -18.60 -33.59 -75.19
C GLN A 180 -19.94 -34.28 -75.40
N ASP A 181 -20.67 -33.98 -76.47
CA ASP A 181 -21.74 -34.87 -76.93
C ASP A 181 -21.83 -34.95 -78.47
N SER A 182 -22.63 -35.90 -78.94
CA SER A 182 -22.26 -36.82 -80.00
C SER A 182 -23.17 -36.75 -81.24
N ALA A 183 -22.67 -37.29 -82.36
CA ALA A 183 -23.47 -37.61 -83.55
C ALA A 183 -23.98 -39.06 -83.48
N PRO A 184 -25.02 -39.42 -84.26
CA PRO A 184 -24.81 -40.50 -85.23
C PRO A 184 -25.59 -40.36 -86.58
N GLU A 185 -25.48 -41.39 -87.42
CA GLU A 185 -25.76 -41.40 -88.87
C GLU A 185 -27.07 -42.13 -89.30
N ASP A 186 -27.44 -41.91 -90.58
CA ASP A 186 -28.05 -42.85 -91.55
C ASP A 186 -29.41 -43.56 -91.35
N LYS A 187 -30.21 -43.55 -92.45
CA LYS A 187 -30.54 -44.77 -93.25
C LYS A 187 -31.33 -44.54 -94.56
N GLU A 188 -31.07 -45.40 -95.55
CA GLU A 188 -31.84 -45.56 -96.79
C GLU A 188 -33.09 -46.47 -96.63
N SER A 189 -34.08 -46.36 -97.54
CA SER A 189 -35.14 -47.38 -97.78
C SER A 189 -35.64 -47.33 -99.25
N LYS A 190 -36.43 -48.33 -99.71
CA LYS A 190 -36.42 -48.71 -101.15
C LYS A 190 -37.64 -49.43 -101.75
N ASP A 191 -37.70 -49.39 -103.09
CA ASP A 191 -38.32 -50.34 -104.05
C ASP A 191 -39.86 -50.42 -104.25
N GLY A 192 -40.26 -50.66 -105.52
CA GLY A 192 -41.64 -50.96 -105.97
C GLY A 192 -41.78 -51.06 -107.51
N LYS A 193 -42.32 -52.16 -108.07
CA LYS A 193 -42.17 -52.53 -109.52
C LYS A 193 -43.20 -53.55 -110.06
N LYS A 194 -43.71 -53.41 -111.30
CA LYS A 194 -44.40 -54.42 -112.18
C LYS A 194 -44.64 -53.83 -113.61
N ILE A 195 -44.28 -54.43 -114.77
CA ILE A 195 -44.81 -55.62 -115.52
C ILE A 195 -46.12 -55.26 -116.32
N LEU A 196 -46.21 -55.18 -117.67
CA LEU A 196 -45.93 -56.10 -118.84
C LEU A 196 -47.02 -57.19 -119.08
N PRO A 197 -47.24 -57.73 -120.33
CA PRO A 197 -47.03 -57.21 -121.70
C PRO A 197 -48.42 -57.02 -122.40
N PRO A 198 -48.90 -57.58 -123.57
CA PRO A 198 -48.39 -58.38 -124.71
C PRO A 198 -48.44 -57.65 -126.09
N GLU A 199 -48.98 -58.27 -127.17
CA GLU A 199 -48.84 -57.87 -128.61
C GLU A 199 -50.13 -58.08 -129.45
N ASP A 200 -50.30 -57.34 -130.56
CA ASP A 200 -50.55 -57.86 -131.94
C ASP A 200 -50.44 -56.71 -133.01
N ARG A 201 -50.22 -57.08 -134.29
CA ARG A 201 -50.38 -56.29 -135.56
C ARG A 201 -49.37 -55.18 -135.90
N SER A 202 -48.38 -55.57 -136.70
CA SER A 202 -47.25 -54.79 -137.21
C SER A 202 -47.54 -53.61 -138.18
N LEU A 203 -48.81 -53.23 -138.40
CA LEU A 203 -49.17 -52.10 -139.28
C LEU A 203 -49.87 -50.93 -138.54
N GLU A 204 -50.46 -51.17 -137.37
CA GLU A 204 -50.78 -50.09 -136.42
C GLU A 204 -49.49 -49.44 -135.89
N ILE A 205 -48.44 -50.24 -135.67
CA ILE A 205 -47.18 -49.84 -135.01
C ILE A 205 -46.56 -48.57 -135.64
N LEU A 206 -46.58 -48.40 -136.97
CA LEU A 206 -45.95 -47.24 -137.61
C LEU A 206 -46.78 -45.95 -137.42
N LYS A 207 -48.10 -46.06 -137.30
CA LYS A 207 -48.99 -44.92 -136.96
C LYS A 207 -48.99 -44.62 -135.46
N GLN A 208 -48.97 -45.65 -134.62
CA GLN A 208 -48.83 -45.49 -133.18
C GLN A 208 -47.44 -45.00 -132.77
N ALA A 209 -46.36 -45.33 -133.49
CA ALA A 209 -45.04 -44.74 -133.24
C ALA A 209 -45.06 -43.21 -133.43
N ILE A 210 -45.73 -42.73 -134.48
CA ILE A 210 -45.92 -41.28 -134.72
C ILE A 210 -46.83 -40.66 -133.65
N TYR A 211 -47.91 -41.33 -133.25
CA TYR A 211 -48.81 -40.82 -132.21
C TYR A 211 -48.24 -40.91 -130.78
N ALA A 212 -47.34 -41.85 -130.50
CA ALA A 212 -46.58 -41.94 -129.26
C ALA A 212 -45.51 -40.84 -129.22
N LEU A 213 -44.72 -40.66 -130.29
CA LEU A 213 -43.79 -39.52 -130.40
C LEU A 213 -44.50 -38.16 -130.31
N ALA A 214 -45.77 -38.06 -130.74
CA ALA A 214 -46.58 -36.87 -130.56
C ALA A 214 -47.21 -36.75 -129.15
N GLY A 215 -47.68 -37.85 -128.56
CA GLY A 215 -48.26 -37.93 -127.22
C GLY A 215 -47.24 -37.71 -126.10
N ASN A 216 -45.99 -38.13 -126.34
CA ASN A 216 -44.83 -37.84 -125.51
C ASN A 216 -44.57 -36.34 -125.35
N LYS A 217 -45.22 -35.44 -126.10
CA LYS A 217 -45.23 -34.01 -125.77
C LYS A 217 -45.84 -33.73 -124.40
N SER A 218 -46.80 -34.54 -123.94
CA SER A 218 -47.33 -34.46 -122.57
C SER A 218 -46.27 -34.87 -121.54
N GLU A 219 -45.65 -36.04 -121.72
CA GLU A 219 -44.62 -36.54 -120.81
C GLU A 219 -43.35 -35.66 -120.82
N VAL A 220 -42.93 -35.16 -121.98
CA VAL A 220 -41.83 -34.20 -122.13
C VAL A 220 -42.20 -32.84 -121.54
N SER A 221 -43.47 -32.39 -121.62
CA SER A 221 -43.90 -31.17 -120.94
C SER A 221 -43.95 -31.34 -119.42
N GLN A 222 -44.40 -32.50 -118.91
CA GLN A 222 -44.38 -32.81 -117.49
C GLN A 222 -42.95 -33.01 -116.96
N ALA A 223 -42.06 -33.63 -117.75
CA ALA A 223 -40.65 -33.78 -117.42
C ALA A 223 -39.94 -32.42 -117.48
N SER A 224 -40.27 -31.56 -118.45
CA SER A 224 -39.75 -30.19 -118.55
C SER A 224 -40.25 -29.32 -117.41
N GLN A 225 -41.51 -29.46 -117.00
CA GLN A 225 -42.09 -28.79 -115.84
C GLN A 225 -41.42 -29.26 -114.54
N LYS A 226 -41.32 -30.58 -114.29
CA LYS A 226 -40.59 -31.14 -113.14
C LYS A 226 -39.10 -30.76 -113.15
N LEU A 227 -38.49 -30.64 -114.32
CA LEU A 227 -37.12 -30.15 -114.50
C LEU A 227 -37.01 -28.63 -114.25
N GLN A 228 -38.09 -27.87 -114.42
CA GLN A 228 -38.14 -26.44 -114.10
C GLN A 228 -38.41 -26.22 -112.62
N GLU A 229 -39.37 -26.94 -112.04
CA GLU A 229 -39.66 -27.01 -110.60
C GLU A 229 -38.39 -27.40 -109.84
N SER A 230 -37.73 -28.52 -110.18
CA SER A 230 -36.46 -28.91 -109.54
C SER A 230 -35.29 -27.97 -109.82
N LYS A 231 -35.27 -27.21 -110.93
CA LYS A 231 -34.29 -26.13 -111.14
C LYS A 231 -34.55 -24.95 -110.22
N ASP A 232 -35.80 -24.60 -109.97
CA ASP A 232 -36.19 -23.46 -109.15
C ASP A 232 -36.13 -23.81 -107.66
N GLU A 233 -36.41 -25.06 -107.27
CA GLU A 233 -36.02 -25.66 -105.98
C GLU A 233 -34.51 -25.63 -105.80
N LEU A 234 -33.71 -26.04 -106.80
CA LEU A 234 -32.24 -25.95 -106.74
C LEU A 234 -31.72 -24.51 -106.67
N LYS A 235 -32.45 -23.51 -107.17
CA LYS A 235 -32.14 -22.08 -106.92
C LYS A 235 -32.46 -21.72 -105.48
N GLN A 236 -33.68 -21.99 -105.01
CA GLN A 236 -34.10 -21.67 -103.64
C GLN A 236 -33.20 -22.35 -102.60
N LEU A 237 -32.80 -23.60 -102.82
CA LEU A 237 -31.85 -24.31 -101.95
C LEU A 237 -30.43 -23.71 -102.01
N ARG A 238 -29.98 -23.21 -103.17
CA ARG A 238 -28.69 -22.48 -103.27
C ARG A 238 -28.76 -21.11 -102.60
N GLU A 239 -29.86 -20.39 -102.78
CA GLU A 239 -30.10 -19.07 -102.17
C GLU A 239 -30.20 -19.21 -100.65
N ALA A 240 -30.95 -20.19 -100.15
CA ALA A 240 -31.05 -20.52 -98.73
C ALA A 240 -29.71 -20.96 -98.13
N LEU A 241 -28.97 -21.83 -98.83
CA LEU A 241 -27.62 -22.25 -98.45
C LEU A 241 -26.65 -21.04 -98.43
N ASP A 242 -26.77 -20.10 -99.37
CA ASP A 242 -25.93 -18.91 -99.40
C ASP A 242 -26.36 -17.83 -98.41
N THR A 243 -27.63 -17.76 -97.98
CA THR A 243 -28.03 -16.96 -96.81
C THR A 243 -27.53 -17.59 -95.52
N GLU A 244 -27.66 -18.92 -95.36
CA GLU A 244 -27.20 -19.64 -94.18
C GLU A 244 -25.66 -19.55 -94.02
N LYS A 245 -24.90 -19.61 -95.12
CA LYS A 245 -23.46 -19.26 -95.16
C LYS A 245 -23.13 -17.81 -94.83
N ARG A 246 -24.05 -16.85 -95.01
CA ARG A 246 -23.83 -15.44 -94.61
C ARG A 246 -24.15 -15.27 -93.13
N ASP A 247 -25.25 -15.83 -92.66
CA ASP A 247 -25.68 -15.78 -91.27
C ASP A 247 -24.69 -16.52 -90.34
N THR A 248 -24.14 -17.65 -90.77
CA THR A 248 -23.08 -18.36 -90.02
C THR A 248 -21.76 -17.59 -89.99
N LYS A 249 -21.38 -16.92 -91.08
CA LYS A 249 -20.21 -16.01 -91.08
C LYS A 249 -20.41 -14.81 -90.17
N ALA A 250 -21.55 -14.13 -90.25
CA ALA A 250 -21.88 -13.02 -89.35
C ALA A 250 -21.86 -13.46 -87.88
N LYS A 251 -22.38 -14.66 -87.56
CA LYS A 251 -22.30 -15.24 -86.21
C LYS A 251 -20.87 -15.58 -85.79
N LEU A 252 -20.01 -16.04 -86.71
CA LEU A 252 -18.59 -16.26 -86.42
C LEU A 252 -17.85 -14.94 -86.17
N GLU A 253 -18.09 -13.92 -86.98
CA GLU A 253 -17.53 -12.56 -86.82
C GLU A 253 -17.99 -11.93 -85.49
N ASP A 254 -19.27 -12.02 -85.14
CA ASP A 254 -19.85 -11.66 -83.83
C ASP A 254 -19.15 -12.37 -82.66
N LEU A 255 -18.85 -13.67 -82.82
CA LEU A 255 -18.20 -14.48 -81.78
C LEU A 255 -16.71 -14.16 -81.68
N GLU A 256 -16.01 -13.92 -82.80
CA GLU A 256 -14.61 -13.50 -82.83
C GLU A 256 -14.43 -12.13 -82.17
N GLU A 257 -15.33 -11.17 -82.43
CA GLU A 257 -15.33 -9.88 -81.74
C GLU A 257 -15.53 -10.07 -80.22
N ARG A 258 -16.55 -10.81 -79.79
CA ARG A 258 -16.80 -11.10 -78.37
C ARG A 258 -15.62 -11.84 -77.71
N ILE A 259 -14.93 -12.71 -78.43
CA ILE A 259 -13.72 -13.41 -77.97
C ILE A 259 -12.53 -12.45 -77.84
N ALA A 260 -12.35 -11.51 -78.78
CA ALA A 260 -11.32 -10.48 -78.67
C ALA A 260 -11.59 -9.54 -77.49
N ASP A 261 -12.85 -9.13 -77.33
CA ASP A 261 -13.32 -8.19 -76.33
C ASP A 261 -13.25 -8.77 -74.90
N THR A 262 -13.63 -10.04 -74.72
CA THR A 262 -13.43 -10.77 -73.45
C THR A 262 -11.95 -11.03 -73.14
N LYS A 263 -11.12 -11.37 -74.13
CA LYS A 263 -9.65 -11.47 -73.96
C LYS A 263 -9.01 -10.14 -73.57
N TYR A 264 -9.49 -9.02 -74.10
CA TYR A 264 -9.04 -7.68 -73.69
C TYR A 264 -9.44 -7.38 -72.24
N LYS A 265 -10.73 -7.57 -71.90
CA LYS A 265 -11.25 -7.37 -70.54
C LYS A 265 -10.50 -8.23 -69.50
N LEU A 266 -10.21 -9.49 -69.81
CA LEU A 266 -9.42 -10.37 -68.95
C LEU A 266 -7.99 -9.87 -68.72
N ARG A 267 -7.31 -9.36 -69.76
CA ARG A 267 -5.97 -8.74 -69.62
C ARG A 267 -6.00 -7.46 -68.78
N CYS A 268 -7.05 -6.65 -68.92
CA CYS A 268 -7.26 -5.47 -68.08
C CYS A 268 -7.46 -5.85 -66.61
N VAL A 269 -8.33 -6.82 -66.31
CA VAL A 269 -8.57 -7.31 -64.94
C VAL A 269 -7.31 -7.93 -64.33
N SER A 270 -6.58 -8.77 -65.08
CA SER A 270 -5.29 -9.33 -64.63
C SER A 270 -4.33 -8.21 -64.22
N ARG A 271 -4.13 -7.21 -65.09
CA ARG A 271 -3.20 -6.10 -64.82
C ARG A 271 -3.63 -5.20 -63.67
N VAL A 272 -4.94 -5.07 -63.40
CA VAL A 272 -5.45 -4.37 -62.21
C VAL A 272 -5.14 -5.20 -60.95
N ASN A 273 -5.43 -6.50 -60.97
CA ASN A 273 -5.12 -7.41 -59.85
C ASN A 273 -3.60 -7.48 -59.55
N ASP A 274 -2.75 -7.53 -60.57
CA ASP A 274 -1.29 -7.48 -60.44
C ASP A 274 -0.82 -6.19 -59.72
N LEU A 275 -1.46 -5.06 -60.04
CA LEU A 275 -1.19 -3.77 -59.39
C LEU A 275 -1.72 -3.73 -57.96
N GLU A 276 -2.96 -4.16 -57.73
CA GLU A 276 -3.59 -4.23 -56.39
C GLU A 276 -2.79 -5.14 -55.45
N TYR A 277 -2.39 -6.32 -55.90
CA TYR A 277 -1.51 -7.23 -55.16
C TYR A 277 -0.17 -6.54 -54.82
N SER A 278 0.47 -5.86 -55.78
CA SER A 278 1.74 -5.16 -55.54
C SER A 278 1.61 -3.98 -54.57
N LEU A 279 0.44 -3.35 -54.49
CA LEU A 279 0.13 -2.27 -53.56
C LEU A 279 -0.13 -2.82 -52.15
N VAL A 280 -0.90 -3.90 -52.03
CA VAL A 280 -1.15 -4.60 -50.76
C VAL A 280 0.16 -5.12 -50.18
N GLN A 281 0.99 -5.82 -50.97
CA GLN A 281 2.28 -6.34 -50.51
C GLN A 281 3.17 -5.22 -49.95
N ARG A 282 3.34 -4.11 -50.68
CA ARG A 282 4.14 -2.96 -50.22
C ARG A 282 3.57 -2.27 -48.97
N TRP A 283 2.24 -2.24 -48.84
CA TRP A 283 1.58 -1.72 -47.65
C TRP A 283 1.82 -2.63 -46.43
N GLU A 284 1.76 -3.95 -46.60
CA GLU A 284 2.07 -4.90 -45.53
C GLU A 284 3.55 -4.88 -45.14
N GLU A 285 4.47 -4.85 -46.11
CA GLU A 285 5.91 -4.66 -45.89
C GLU A 285 6.19 -3.37 -45.09
N GLY A 286 5.56 -2.25 -45.49
CA GLY A 286 5.67 -0.96 -44.79
C GLY A 286 5.10 -1.00 -43.36
N ARG A 287 3.93 -1.62 -43.18
CA ARG A 287 3.28 -1.81 -41.87
C ARG A 287 4.13 -2.64 -40.93
N LEU A 288 4.72 -3.74 -41.43
CA LEU A 288 5.63 -4.60 -40.66
C LEU A 288 6.92 -3.86 -40.30
N ALA A 289 7.56 -3.17 -41.25
CA ALA A 289 8.76 -2.39 -40.99
C ALA A 289 8.53 -1.27 -39.95
N GLN A 290 7.40 -0.56 -40.04
CA GLN A 290 6.99 0.43 -39.04
C GLN A 290 6.77 -0.22 -37.66
N GLY A 291 6.11 -1.37 -37.61
CA GLY A 291 5.91 -2.14 -36.38
C GLY A 291 7.23 -2.53 -35.71
N THR A 292 8.18 -3.07 -36.47
CA THR A 292 9.53 -3.41 -35.97
C THR A 292 10.25 -2.17 -35.43
N ILE A 293 10.30 -1.07 -36.19
CA ILE A 293 10.96 0.17 -35.77
C ILE A 293 10.33 0.73 -34.48
N TRP A 294 9.02 0.64 -34.33
CA TRP A 294 8.33 1.09 -33.11
C TRP A 294 8.61 0.16 -31.93
N GLY A 295 8.57 -1.16 -32.13
CA GLY A 295 8.90 -2.16 -31.10
C GLY A 295 10.33 -2.03 -30.58
N GLU A 296 11.32 -2.00 -31.49
CA GLU A 296 12.73 -1.81 -31.12
C GLU A 296 12.97 -0.48 -30.41
N ASN A 297 12.28 0.61 -30.79
CA ASN A 297 12.46 1.90 -30.15
C ASN A 297 11.82 1.98 -28.76
N ALA A 298 10.72 1.25 -28.53
CA ALA A 298 10.17 1.04 -27.20
C ALA A 298 11.11 0.18 -26.33
N GLU A 299 11.64 -0.91 -26.87
CA GLU A 299 12.64 -1.75 -26.19
C GLU A 299 13.89 -0.94 -25.81
N ARG A 300 14.44 -0.15 -26.74
CA ARG A 300 15.55 0.79 -26.50
C ARG A 300 15.21 1.88 -25.48
N ALA A 301 13.94 2.22 -25.26
CA ALA A 301 13.53 3.10 -24.17
C ALA A 301 13.57 2.35 -22.83
N TYR A 302 12.87 1.22 -22.72
CA TYR A 302 12.86 0.41 -21.49
C TYR A 302 14.25 -0.05 -21.06
N LEU A 303 15.14 -0.40 -22.00
CA LEU A 303 16.54 -0.76 -21.69
C LEU A 303 17.34 0.41 -21.10
N ARG A 304 17.08 1.65 -21.53
CA ARG A 304 17.68 2.85 -20.92
C ARG A 304 17.12 3.10 -19.52
N ASP A 305 15.80 2.99 -19.35
CA ASP A 305 15.15 3.16 -18.04
C ASP A 305 15.64 2.10 -17.03
N ILE A 306 15.81 0.84 -17.46
CA ILE A 306 16.38 -0.24 -16.65
C ILE A 306 17.83 0.06 -16.24
N LEU A 307 18.65 0.64 -17.13
CA LEU A 307 20.04 1.02 -16.82
C LEU A 307 20.08 2.21 -15.84
N ASP A 308 19.22 3.21 -16.03
CA ASP A 308 19.10 4.36 -15.13
C ASP A 308 18.60 3.95 -13.74
N LEU A 309 17.62 3.04 -13.66
CA LEU A 309 17.14 2.48 -12.39
C LEU A 309 18.23 1.67 -11.68
N LYS A 310 18.98 0.81 -12.39
CA LYS A 310 20.14 0.09 -11.84
C LYS A 310 21.20 1.05 -11.31
N GLN A 311 21.48 2.15 -12.02
CA GLN A 311 22.39 3.19 -11.54
C GLN A 311 21.88 3.94 -10.30
N ARG A 312 20.56 4.17 -10.16
CA ARG A 312 19.97 4.77 -8.95
C ARG A 312 20.09 3.85 -7.75
N ILE A 313 19.70 2.57 -7.91
CA ILE A 313 19.81 1.54 -6.87
C ILE A 313 21.25 1.44 -6.35
N ALA A 314 22.24 1.32 -7.23
CA ALA A 314 23.65 1.23 -6.81
C ALA A 314 24.16 2.49 -6.04
N ARG A 315 23.59 3.68 -6.30
CA ARG A 315 23.88 4.91 -5.55
C ARG A 315 23.19 4.91 -4.18
N GLU A 316 21.93 4.47 -4.13
CA GLU A 316 21.14 4.36 -2.90
C GLU A 316 21.69 3.29 -1.96
N GLU A 317 22.13 2.14 -2.48
CA GLU A 317 22.84 1.10 -1.74
C GLU A 317 24.13 1.64 -1.11
N ARG A 318 24.94 2.37 -1.88
CA ARG A 318 26.16 3.01 -1.39
C ARG A 318 25.88 4.00 -0.26
N VAL A 319 24.94 4.92 -0.46
CA VAL A 319 24.53 5.89 0.58
C VAL A 319 23.96 5.17 1.81
N SER A 320 23.24 4.07 1.63
CA SER A 320 22.73 3.23 2.72
C SER A 320 23.82 2.46 3.46
N CYS A 321 24.93 2.10 2.82
CA CYS A 321 26.13 1.56 3.47
C CYS A 321 26.87 2.65 4.25
N GLU A 322 27.06 3.84 3.68
CA GLU A 322 27.70 4.99 4.33
C GLU A 322 26.89 5.45 5.57
N LEU A 323 25.55 5.54 5.46
CA LEU A 323 24.65 5.90 6.55
C LEU A 323 24.61 4.86 7.68
N ARG A 324 24.59 3.56 7.34
CA ARG A 324 24.73 2.48 8.35
C ARG A 324 26.07 2.57 9.07
N SER A 325 27.15 2.82 8.34
CA SER A 325 28.51 2.97 8.88
C SER A 325 28.70 4.26 9.71
N PHE A 326 27.87 5.28 9.48
CA PHE A 326 27.78 6.47 10.33
C PHE A 326 27.04 6.16 11.64
N ARG A 327 25.80 5.65 11.57
CA ARG A 327 25.00 5.30 12.75
C ARG A 327 25.67 4.28 13.66
N GLN A 328 26.40 3.31 13.08
CA GLN A 328 27.13 2.32 13.86
C GLN A 328 28.25 2.95 14.70
N ARG A 329 28.90 4.02 14.21
CA ARG A 329 29.88 4.80 14.98
C ARG A 329 29.20 5.62 16.08
N GLU A 330 28.11 6.33 15.78
CA GLU A 330 27.33 7.05 16.81
C GLU A 330 26.90 6.11 17.96
N ILE A 331 26.47 4.89 17.64
CA ILE A 331 26.11 3.86 18.62
C ILE A 331 27.34 3.39 19.42
N GLN A 332 28.50 3.27 18.80
CA GLN A 332 29.76 2.90 19.47
C GLN A 332 30.27 4.03 20.39
N ASP A 333 30.18 5.29 19.96
CA ASP A 333 30.61 6.46 20.72
C ASP A 333 29.69 6.69 21.93
N MET A 334 28.37 6.55 21.74
CA MET A 334 27.39 6.58 22.85
C MET A 334 27.60 5.44 23.85
N ARG A 335 27.97 4.22 23.38
CA ARG A 335 28.32 3.11 24.28
C ARG A 335 29.58 3.39 25.08
N GLN A 336 30.63 3.94 24.46
CA GLN A 336 31.85 4.35 25.16
C GLN A 336 31.53 5.38 26.26
N GLN A 337 30.74 6.41 25.94
CA GLN A 337 30.29 7.41 26.94
C GLN A 337 29.49 6.77 28.08
N ILE A 338 28.61 5.80 27.79
CA ILE A 338 27.86 5.06 28.82
C ILE A 338 28.79 4.27 29.75
N GLU A 339 29.80 3.58 29.23
CA GLU A 339 30.78 2.88 30.08
C GLU A 339 31.66 3.86 30.88
N GLU A 340 32.12 4.96 30.28
CA GLU A 340 32.82 6.03 31.01
C GLU A 340 31.98 6.59 32.17
N TRP A 341 30.68 6.84 31.96
CA TRP A 341 29.79 7.34 33.01
C TRP A 341 29.54 6.29 34.10
N LYS A 342 29.45 5.00 33.76
CA LYS A 342 29.37 3.90 34.74
C LYS A 342 30.66 3.80 35.57
N GLU A 343 31.83 3.85 34.94
CA GLU A 343 33.13 3.80 35.64
C GLU A 343 33.29 4.99 36.58
N ARG A 344 32.97 6.20 36.11
CA ARG A 344 32.96 7.42 36.94
C ARG A 344 32.01 7.26 38.13
N TYR A 345 30.76 6.85 37.90
CA TYR A 345 29.77 6.62 38.96
C TYR A 345 30.26 5.61 40.00
N VAL A 346 30.79 4.46 39.57
CA VAL A 346 31.34 3.43 40.47
C VAL A 346 32.56 3.94 41.23
N SER A 347 33.43 4.75 40.62
CA SER A 347 34.58 5.36 41.29
C SER A 347 34.18 6.38 42.36
N GLU A 348 33.10 7.14 42.10
CA GLU A 348 32.58 8.18 42.97
C GLU A 348 31.76 7.59 44.13
N MET A 349 30.94 6.55 43.87
CA MET A 349 30.31 5.75 44.93
C MET A 349 31.36 5.22 45.91
N ARG A 350 32.43 4.59 45.39
CA ARG A 350 33.57 4.14 46.21
C ARG A 350 34.29 5.28 46.94
N ARG A 351 34.18 6.54 46.50
CA ARG A 351 34.73 7.71 47.24
C ARG A 351 33.82 8.09 48.40
N VAL A 352 32.52 8.21 48.13
CA VAL A 352 31.49 8.55 49.13
C VAL A 352 31.37 7.45 50.21
N GLU A 353 31.49 6.18 49.84
CA GLU A 353 31.53 5.04 50.77
C GLU A 353 32.69 5.19 51.78
N ARG A 354 33.93 5.34 51.31
CA ARG A 354 35.13 5.53 52.17
C ARG A 354 35.05 6.80 53.03
N GLU A 355 34.46 7.87 52.51
CA GLU A 355 34.23 9.09 53.30
C GLU A 355 33.17 8.86 54.40
N THR A 356 32.12 8.09 54.10
CA THR A 356 31.10 7.70 55.08
C THR A 356 31.71 6.83 56.19
N GLU A 357 32.48 5.79 55.84
CA GLU A 357 33.24 4.97 56.80
C GLU A 357 34.15 5.81 57.71
N ALA A 358 34.86 6.78 57.14
CA ALA A 358 35.73 7.68 57.90
C ALA A 358 34.95 8.59 58.86
N TRP A 359 33.76 9.08 58.47
CA TRP A 359 32.87 9.83 59.35
C TRP A 359 32.27 8.95 60.45
N GLU A 360 31.88 7.71 60.15
CA GLU A 360 31.38 6.76 61.15
C GLU A 360 32.44 6.43 62.20
N LEU A 361 33.68 6.13 61.78
CA LEU A 361 34.80 5.91 62.69
C LEU A 361 35.04 7.14 63.59
N ARG A 362 35.05 8.34 63.01
CA ARG A 362 35.21 9.59 63.77
C ARG A 362 34.06 9.83 64.77
N ILE A 363 32.83 9.48 64.40
CA ILE A 363 31.65 9.53 65.28
C ILE A 363 31.78 8.50 66.42
N LEU A 364 32.28 7.29 66.14
CA LEU A 364 32.54 6.26 67.15
C LEU A 364 33.66 6.67 68.12
N GLU A 365 34.71 7.32 67.65
CA GLU A 365 35.76 7.91 68.50
C GLU A 365 35.21 9.01 69.42
N GLN A 366 34.43 9.95 68.88
CA GLN A 366 33.78 11.00 69.69
C GLN A 366 32.79 10.41 70.71
N LYS A 367 32.03 9.37 70.35
CA LYS A 367 31.18 8.62 71.31
C LYS A 367 32.02 8.00 72.44
N LYS A 368 33.15 7.35 72.13
CA LYS A 368 34.08 6.80 73.14
C LYS A 368 34.68 7.90 74.04
N LEU A 369 35.04 9.04 73.48
CA LEU A 369 35.55 10.19 74.23
C LEU A 369 34.50 10.78 75.18
N LEU A 370 33.26 10.93 74.72
CA LEU A 370 32.13 11.40 75.53
C LEU A 370 31.79 10.44 76.69
N VAL A 371 31.90 9.13 76.49
CA VAL A 371 31.75 8.14 77.57
C VAL A 371 32.84 8.33 78.64
N ARG A 372 34.12 8.39 78.24
CA ARG A 372 35.24 8.67 79.17
C ARG A 372 35.08 9.98 79.94
N HIS A 373 34.59 11.04 79.29
CA HIS A 373 34.32 12.30 79.97
C HIS A 373 33.16 12.22 80.97
N ARG A 374 32.14 11.39 80.71
CA ARG A 374 31.04 11.13 81.67
C ARG A 374 31.53 10.31 82.87
N GLU A 375 32.37 9.31 82.65
CA GLU A 375 33.02 8.51 83.70
C GLU A 375 33.85 9.40 84.63
N ILE A 376 34.80 10.16 84.08
CA ILE A 376 35.65 11.11 84.82
C ILE A 376 34.82 12.20 85.53
N PHE A 377 33.69 12.63 84.95
CA PHE A 377 32.79 13.58 85.60
C PHE A 377 32.06 12.95 86.79
N ALA A 378 31.62 11.69 86.69
CA ALA A 378 30.98 10.97 87.77
C ALA A 378 31.95 10.73 88.95
N GLU A 379 33.18 10.29 88.68
CA GLU A 379 34.25 10.13 89.68
C GLU A 379 34.55 11.44 90.43
N ARG A 380 34.67 12.56 89.69
CA ARG A 380 34.88 13.87 90.29
C ARG A 380 33.66 14.35 91.09
N MET A 381 32.46 13.98 90.67
CA MET A 381 31.22 14.32 91.36
C MET A 381 31.08 13.54 92.68
N SER A 382 31.38 12.24 92.71
CA SER A 382 31.37 11.47 93.96
C SER A 382 32.44 11.97 94.93
N PHE A 383 33.67 12.22 94.46
CA PHE A 383 34.74 12.81 95.28
C PHE A 383 34.32 14.17 95.89
N VAL A 384 33.67 15.04 95.12
CA VAL A 384 33.17 16.34 95.64
C VAL A 384 32.02 16.16 96.64
N GLN A 385 31.16 15.15 96.47
CA GLN A 385 30.10 14.84 97.43
C GLN A 385 30.67 14.26 98.74
N GLU A 386 31.61 13.31 98.65
CA GLU A 386 32.33 12.73 99.79
C GLU A 386 33.10 13.80 100.57
N TYR A 387 33.86 14.66 99.88
CA TYR A 387 34.58 15.77 100.51
C TYR A 387 33.63 16.74 101.23
N ARG A 388 32.48 17.06 100.64
CA ARG A 388 31.45 17.90 101.28
C ARG A 388 30.84 17.22 102.52
N ALA A 389 30.58 15.91 102.46
CA ALA A 389 30.07 15.16 103.61
C ALA A 389 31.08 15.09 104.76
N GLN A 390 32.36 14.83 104.44
CA GLN A 390 33.46 14.90 105.42
C GLN A 390 33.57 16.30 106.04
N LYS A 391 33.50 17.37 105.22
CA LYS A 391 33.54 18.76 105.72
C LYS A 391 32.37 19.11 106.64
N ALA A 392 31.18 18.59 106.36
CA ALA A 392 30.00 18.77 107.21
C ALA A 392 30.14 18.05 108.56
N GLU A 393 30.69 16.83 108.59
CA GLU A 393 30.96 16.11 109.85
C GLU A 393 32.13 16.74 110.64
N GLU A 394 33.18 17.24 109.99
CA GLU A 394 34.22 18.05 110.64
C GLU A 394 33.62 19.28 111.33
N GLN A 395 32.76 20.03 110.63
CA GLN A 395 32.07 21.20 111.17
C GLN A 395 31.16 20.82 112.34
N ARG A 396 30.36 19.77 112.19
CA ARG A 396 29.47 19.24 113.24
C ARG A 396 30.24 18.81 114.50
N LEU A 397 31.40 18.17 114.35
CA LEU A 397 32.27 17.80 115.47
C LEU A 397 32.90 19.03 116.13
N HIS A 398 33.32 20.03 115.34
CA HIS A 398 33.83 21.29 115.84
C HIS A 398 32.76 22.08 116.62
N ASP A 399 31.56 22.24 116.07
CA ASP A 399 30.43 22.91 116.72
C ASP A 399 30.03 22.22 118.03
N LEU A 400 30.05 20.88 118.04
CA LEU A 400 29.80 20.08 119.25
C LEU A 400 30.92 20.27 120.29
N GLN A 401 32.18 20.40 119.88
CA GLN A 401 33.31 20.73 120.78
C GLN A 401 33.20 22.17 121.31
N VAL A 402 32.89 23.15 120.47
CA VAL A 402 32.63 24.54 120.86
C VAL A 402 31.44 24.62 121.81
N HIS A 403 30.37 23.87 121.57
CA HIS A 403 29.23 23.77 122.47
C HIS A 403 29.62 23.16 123.84
N ARG A 404 30.41 22.08 123.86
CA ARG A 404 30.95 21.50 125.11
C ARG A 404 31.79 22.52 125.88
N ILE A 405 32.67 23.26 125.21
CA ILE A 405 33.50 24.31 125.82
C ILE A 405 32.61 25.43 126.37
N ASN A 406 31.63 25.92 125.61
CA ASN A 406 30.70 26.95 126.06
C ASN A 406 29.88 26.51 127.30
N CYS A 407 29.44 25.26 127.34
CA CYS A 407 28.76 24.70 128.51
C CYS A 407 29.70 24.54 129.72
N ALA A 408 30.95 24.12 129.52
CA ALA A 408 31.96 24.08 130.58
C ALA A 408 32.30 25.48 131.12
N VAL A 409 32.43 26.49 130.26
CA VAL A 409 32.64 27.90 130.63
C VAL A 409 31.44 28.44 131.42
N ARG A 410 30.21 28.13 131.01
CA ARG A 410 28.99 28.49 131.76
C ARG A 410 28.94 27.84 133.14
N LEU A 411 29.29 26.55 133.25
CA LEU A 411 29.39 25.85 134.54
C LEU A 411 30.49 26.45 135.43
N GLN A 412 31.67 26.74 134.88
CA GLN A 412 32.77 27.37 135.61
C GLN A 412 32.40 28.78 136.11
N ALA A 413 31.72 29.58 135.28
CA ALA A 413 31.23 30.91 135.65
C ALA A 413 30.15 30.83 136.75
N TRP A 414 29.21 29.88 136.63
CA TRP A 414 28.19 29.63 137.64
C TRP A 414 28.80 29.16 138.97
N TRP A 415 29.78 28.27 138.94
CA TRP A 415 30.48 27.78 140.14
C TRP A 415 31.31 28.89 140.79
N ARG A 416 32.12 29.65 140.04
CA ARG A 416 32.87 30.81 140.57
C ARG A 416 31.93 31.87 141.15
N GLY A 417 30.84 32.21 140.46
CA GLY A 417 29.82 33.14 140.98
C GLY A 417 29.13 32.62 142.25
N THR A 418 28.97 31.31 142.38
CA THR A 418 28.41 30.66 143.58
C THR A 418 29.43 30.62 144.73
N MET A 419 30.72 30.39 144.48
CA MET A 419 31.77 30.52 145.49
C MET A 419 31.83 31.94 146.06
N VAL A 420 31.79 32.97 145.20
CA VAL A 420 31.80 34.38 145.62
C VAL A 420 30.56 34.71 146.45
N ARG A 421 29.36 34.28 146.03
CA ARG A 421 28.11 34.51 146.77
C ARG A 421 28.05 33.75 148.11
N ARG A 422 28.59 32.53 148.19
CA ARG A 422 28.64 31.72 149.43
C ARG A 422 29.90 31.94 150.28
N GLY A 423 30.82 32.82 149.88
CA GLY A 423 32.04 33.13 150.63
C GLY A 423 33.02 31.95 150.76
N LEU A 424 33.04 31.05 149.77
CA LEU A 424 33.90 29.86 149.76
C LEU A 424 35.28 30.16 149.16
N GLY A 425 36.32 29.50 149.68
CA GLY A 425 37.70 29.69 149.23
C GLY A 425 38.29 31.07 149.62
N PRO A 426 39.19 31.65 148.81
CA PRO A 426 39.87 32.92 149.11
C PRO A 426 38.94 34.12 149.35
N PHE A 427 37.69 34.05 148.89
CA PHE A 427 36.68 35.11 149.04
C PHE A 427 35.98 35.13 150.41
N LYS A 428 36.36 34.23 151.33
CA LYS A 428 35.86 34.22 152.71
C LYS A 428 36.25 35.53 153.43
N LYS A 429 35.26 36.40 153.69
CA LYS A 429 35.44 37.71 154.33
C LYS A 429 36.19 37.57 155.67
N LYS A 430 37.46 37.99 155.73
CA LYS A 430 38.24 38.04 156.97
C LYS A 430 37.65 39.11 157.91
N PRO A 431 37.51 38.85 159.23
CA PRO A 431 36.99 39.84 160.17
C PRO A 431 37.89 41.09 160.23
N LYS A 432 37.27 42.28 160.15
CA LYS A 432 37.97 43.57 160.04
C LYS A 432 38.58 43.97 161.39
N ARG A 433 39.91 43.90 161.52
CA ARG A 433 40.65 44.27 162.75
C ARG A 433 40.93 45.78 162.79
N GLY A 434 40.05 46.56 163.42
CA GLY A 434 40.23 48.01 163.61
C GLY A 434 41.21 48.37 164.72
N LYS A 435 42.11 49.34 164.46
CA LYS A 435 42.74 50.19 165.50
C LYS A 435 41.81 51.37 165.80
N LYS A 436 41.93 52.15 166.87
CA LYS A 436 42.41 51.98 168.28
C LYS A 436 42.38 53.39 168.89
N GLY A 437 41.50 53.66 169.84
CA GLY A 437 41.45 54.95 170.56
C GLY A 437 40.89 54.75 171.97
N LYS A 438 41.57 55.29 172.99
CA LYS A 438 41.15 55.26 174.40
C LYS A 438 40.81 56.68 174.86
N PRO A 439 39.93 56.81 175.85
CA PRO A 439 40.13 57.74 176.96
C PRO A 439 40.20 56.98 178.31
N LYS A 440 40.47 57.71 179.40
CA LYS A 440 40.58 57.16 180.77
C LYS A 440 39.20 57.02 181.43
N LYS A 441 38.85 55.82 181.88
CA LYS A 441 38.80 55.53 183.33
C LYS A 441 39.17 54.07 183.57
#